data_AF-A0A851T0Z7-F1
#
_entry.id   AF-A0A851T0Z7-F1
#
_cell.length_a   1.000
_cell.length_b   1.000
_cell.length_c   1.000
_cell.angle_alpha   90.00
_cell.angle_beta   90.00
_cell.angle_gamma   90.00
#
_symmetry.space_group_name_H-M   'P 1'
#
loop_
_entity.id
_entity.type
_entity.pdbx_description
1 polymer ?
#
loop_
_entity_poly.entity_id
_entity_poly.type
_entity_poly.pdbx_seq_one_letter_code
_entity_poly.pdbx_strand_id
1 'polypeptide(L)'
;NQLQKDLEEVKELLTKTTRKRLHDVLTTEKHKLELEIKNQPPPKLKADAGEEEKSLLGGYTVKINNYGWDQSDKFIKIYISLNGVQKLPPENVQVNFTERSFDLLVKNLNGKNYTMTFNNLLKPISMEGSSRKIKTDTVLVMCRKKRDEKWDCLTQVEKESKEKEKAAYDTSDPSEGLMSLLKKMYAEGDDEMKRTINKAWVESREKQSKGDLPMDL
;
A
#
# COMPACT_ATOMS: atom_id res chain seq x y z
N ASN A 1 -21.58 6.97 -16.65
CA ASN A 1 -21.21 7.57 -15.35
C ASN A 1 -22.44 7.62 -14.47
N GLN A 2 -22.50 6.77 -13.44
CA GLN A 2 -23.65 6.69 -12.53
C GLN A 2 -23.92 8.04 -11.84
N LEU A 3 -22.87 8.69 -11.32
CA LEU A 3 -22.98 10.00 -10.66
C LEU A 3 -23.56 11.12 -11.54
N GLN A 4 -23.33 11.09 -12.86
CA GLN A 4 -23.92 12.07 -13.77
C GLN A 4 -25.43 11.85 -13.95
N LYS A 5 -25.87 10.58 -13.96
CA LYS A 5 -27.30 10.23 -13.98
C LYS A 5 -27.97 10.58 -12.65
N ASP A 6 -27.29 10.32 -11.53
CA ASP A 6 -27.77 10.67 -10.19
C ASP A 6 -27.93 12.21 -10.06
N LEU A 7 -26.99 12.98 -10.60
CA LEU A 7 -27.08 14.45 -10.63
C LEU A 7 -28.25 14.96 -11.50
N GLU A 8 -28.51 14.31 -12.63
CA GLU A 8 -29.63 14.64 -13.52
C GLU A 8 -30.97 14.31 -12.86
N GLU A 9 -31.07 13.17 -12.19
CA GLU A 9 -32.25 12.76 -11.42
C GLU A 9 -32.52 13.71 -10.24
N VAL A 10 -31.48 14.13 -9.50
CA VAL A 10 -31.62 15.12 -8.41
C VAL A 10 -32.11 16.47 -8.95
N LYS A 11 -31.68 16.89 -10.15
CA LYS A 11 -32.20 18.10 -10.81
C LYS A 11 -33.66 17.96 -11.18
N GLU A 12 -34.06 16.82 -11.72
CA GLU A 12 -35.48 16.55 -12.02
C GLU A 12 -36.34 16.55 -10.74
N LEU A 13 -35.86 15.92 -9.67
CA LEU A 13 -36.55 15.90 -8.38
C LEU A 13 -36.65 17.31 -7.75
N LEU A 14 -35.66 18.17 -7.93
CA LEU A 14 -35.73 19.57 -7.50
C LEU A 14 -36.86 20.34 -8.21
N THR A 15 -37.12 20.08 -9.49
CA THR A 15 -38.21 20.76 -10.22
C THR A 15 -39.61 20.31 -9.77
N LYS A 16 -39.73 19.06 -9.27
CA LYS A 16 -41.00 18.51 -8.76
C LYS A 16 -41.21 18.78 -7.26
N THR A 17 -40.21 19.27 -6.55
CA THR A 17 -40.26 19.45 -5.10
C THR A 17 -40.75 20.85 -4.72
N THR A 18 -41.93 20.93 -4.10
CA THR A 18 -42.54 22.19 -3.61
C THR A 18 -42.23 22.50 -2.14
N ARG A 19 -41.70 21.53 -1.37
CA ARG A 19 -41.43 21.69 0.07
C ARG A 19 -39.99 22.14 0.33
N LYS A 20 -39.84 23.27 1.04
CA LYS A 20 -38.55 23.91 1.33
C LYS A 20 -37.51 22.99 2.00
N ARG A 21 -37.91 22.18 2.99
CA ARG A 21 -37.00 21.23 3.67
C ARG A 21 -36.43 20.17 2.72
N LEU A 22 -37.24 19.66 1.79
CA LEU A 22 -36.80 18.66 0.81
C LEU A 22 -35.94 19.31 -0.27
N HIS A 23 -36.26 20.55 -0.65
CA HIS A 23 -35.45 21.35 -1.57
C HIS A 23 -34.04 21.59 -1.02
N ASP A 24 -33.88 21.94 0.27
CA ASP A 24 -32.58 22.17 0.89
C ASP A 24 -31.72 20.90 0.96
N VAL A 25 -32.35 19.75 1.27
CA VAL A 25 -31.67 18.43 1.29
C VAL A 25 -31.20 18.04 -0.11
N LEU A 26 -32.07 18.15 -1.12
CA LEU A 26 -31.72 17.83 -2.51
C LEU A 26 -30.65 18.79 -3.08
N THR A 27 -30.67 20.06 -2.68
CA THR A 27 -29.63 21.03 -3.09
C THR A 27 -28.28 20.70 -2.47
N THR A 28 -28.27 20.26 -1.21
CA THR A 28 -27.05 19.81 -0.52
C THR A 28 -26.47 18.56 -1.19
N GLU A 29 -27.32 17.56 -1.50
CA GLU A 29 -26.86 16.34 -2.17
C GLU A 29 -26.41 16.62 -3.61
N LYS A 30 -27.07 17.55 -4.32
CA LYS A 30 -26.63 18.04 -5.63
C LYS A 30 -25.21 18.63 -5.56
N HIS A 31 -24.93 19.52 -4.60
CA HIS A 31 -23.61 20.12 -4.43
C HIS A 31 -22.53 19.08 -4.11
N LYS A 32 -22.87 18.08 -3.30
CA LYS A 32 -21.98 16.98 -2.96
C LYS A 32 -21.67 16.10 -4.17
N LEU A 33 -22.67 15.76 -4.98
CA LEU A 33 -22.50 15.05 -6.26
C LEU A 33 -21.69 15.87 -7.27
N GLU A 34 -21.90 17.19 -7.36
CA GLU A 34 -21.10 18.08 -8.22
C GLU A 34 -19.63 18.13 -7.79
N LEU A 35 -19.35 18.19 -6.49
CA LEU A 35 -18.01 18.10 -5.92
C LEU A 35 -17.37 16.75 -6.19
N GLU A 36 -18.13 15.67 -6.08
CA GLU A 36 -17.65 14.30 -6.30
C GLU A 36 -17.36 14.05 -7.79
N ILE A 37 -18.16 14.61 -8.70
CA ILE A 37 -17.89 14.61 -10.15
C ILE A 37 -16.66 15.46 -10.48
N LYS A 38 -16.47 16.61 -9.83
CA LYS A 38 -15.32 17.50 -10.04
C LYS A 38 -14.02 16.94 -9.47
N ASN A 39 -14.10 16.20 -8.36
CA ASN A 39 -12.96 15.54 -7.72
C ASN A 39 -12.66 14.15 -8.30
N GLN A 40 -13.50 13.61 -9.20
CA GLN A 40 -13.11 12.48 -10.02
C GLN A 40 -12.16 12.92 -11.14
N PRO A 41 -11.06 12.18 -11.42
CA PRO A 41 -10.26 12.40 -12.61
C PRO A 41 -11.13 12.21 -13.87
N PRO A 42 -10.86 12.94 -14.96
CA PRO A 42 -11.81 13.15 -16.04
C PRO A 42 -12.26 11.83 -16.70
N PRO A 43 -13.55 11.73 -17.08
CA PRO A 43 -14.06 10.58 -17.80
C PRO A 43 -13.48 10.55 -19.21
N LYS A 44 -12.84 9.43 -19.59
CA LYS A 44 -12.61 9.12 -21.00
C LYS A 44 -13.98 8.99 -21.67
N LEU A 45 -14.26 9.96 -22.54
CA LEU A 45 -15.37 9.99 -23.47
C LEU A 45 -15.46 8.63 -24.19
N LYS A 46 -16.60 7.96 -24.08
CA LYS A 46 -16.97 6.86 -24.98
C LYS A 46 -17.80 7.46 -26.11
N ALA A 47 -17.26 7.41 -27.33
CA ALA A 47 -18.04 7.42 -28.54
C ALA A 47 -18.02 6.00 -29.12
N ASP A 48 -19.22 5.45 -29.15
CA ASP A 48 -19.82 4.50 -30.08
C ASP A 48 -19.41 3.02 -30.20
N ALA A 49 -20.47 2.22 -30.03
CA ALA A 49 -20.86 0.93 -30.57
C ALA A 49 -19.81 -0.12 -31.00
N GLY A 50 -19.95 -1.28 -30.36
CA GLY A 50 -19.38 -2.57 -30.77
C GLY A 50 -19.64 -3.60 -29.68
N GLU A 51 -20.84 -4.18 -29.69
CA GLU A 51 -21.21 -5.48 -29.09
C GLU A 51 -20.06 -6.47 -29.29
N GLU A 52 -19.49 -7.16 -28.31
CA GLU A 52 -19.95 -8.21 -27.42
C GLU A 52 -18.65 -8.55 -26.64
N GLU A 53 -18.62 -8.75 -25.33
CA GLU A 53 -19.06 -9.98 -24.71
C GLU A 53 -19.07 -9.74 -23.19
N LYS A 54 -20.11 -10.21 -22.51
CA LYS A 54 -20.04 -10.44 -21.06
C LYS A 54 -18.89 -11.41 -20.80
N SER A 55 -17.80 -10.94 -20.19
CA SER A 55 -17.09 -11.79 -19.23
C SER A 55 -17.53 -11.38 -17.82
N LEU A 56 -18.59 -12.05 -17.34
CA LEU A 56 -18.85 -12.24 -15.92
C LEU A 56 -17.75 -13.12 -15.30
N LEU A 57 -16.50 -12.64 -15.34
CA LEU A 57 -15.36 -13.21 -14.64
C LEU A 57 -14.59 -12.03 -14.09
N GLY A 58 -15.12 -11.43 -13.02
CA GLY A 58 -14.39 -10.48 -12.20
C GLY A 58 -13.20 -11.21 -11.58
N GLY A 59 -12.10 -11.32 -12.34
CA GLY A 59 -10.84 -11.85 -11.85
C GLY A 59 -10.50 -11.11 -10.57
N TYR A 60 -10.34 -11.87 -9.49
CA TYR A 60 -10.00 -11.33 -8.19
C TYR A 60 -8.76 -10.43 -8.30
N THR A 61 -8.82 -9.30 -7.61
CA THR A 61 -7.72 -8.34 -7.58
C THR A 61 -6.71 -8.78 -6.53
N VAL A 62 -5.55 -9.25 -6.98
CA VAL A 62 -4.41 -9.60 -6.15
C VAL A 62 -3.57 -8.36 -5.91
N LYS A 63 -3.34 -8.01 -4.65
CA LYS A 63 -2.36 -6.99 -4.29
C LYS A 63 -0.96 -7.56 -4.43
N ILE A 64 -0.11 -6.92 -5.21
CA ILE A 64 1.29 -7.30 -5.34
C ILE A 64 2.03 -6.77 -4.11
N ASN A 65 2.62 -7.67 -3.32
CA ASN A 65 3.48 -7.32 -2.19
C ASN A 65 4.95 -7.63 -2.45
N ASN A 66 5.25 -8.53 -3.38
CA ASN A 66 6.61 -8.91 -3.72
C ASN A 66 7.15 -8.04 -4.86
N TYR A 67 8.17 -7.24 -4.58
CA TYR A 67 8.85 -6.39 -5.55
C TYR A 67 10.30 -6.19 -5.12
N GLY A 68 11.18 -6.00 -6.11
CA GLY A 68 12.52 -5.48 -5.90
C GLY A 68 12.57 -4.01 -6.32
N TRP A 69 13.39 -3.21 -5.67
CA TRP A 69 13.64 -1.85 -6.13
C TRP A 69 15.13 -1.54 -6.09
N ASP A 70 15.56 -0.69 -7.02
CA ASP A 70 16.91 -0.15 -7.12
C ASP A 70 16.82 1.33 -7.49
N GLN A 71 17.92 2.05 -7.37
CA GLN A 71 18.01 3.43 -7.79
C GLN A 71 19.29 3.72 -8.56
N SER A 72 19.15 4.64 -9.50
CA SER A 72 20.26 5.34 -10.12
C SER A 72 20.25 6.80 -9.64
N ASP A 73 21.17 7.61 -10.12
CA ASP A 73 21.25 9.03 -9.71
C ASP A 73 19.94 9.78 -9.98
N LYS A 74 19.31 9.51 -11.12
CA LYS A 74 18.12 10.23 -11.63
C LYS A 74 16.81 9.46 -11.56
N PHE A 75 16.85 8.14 -11.35
CA PHE A 75 15.66 7.29 -11.46
C PHE A 75 15.58 6.27 -10.32
N ILE A 76 14.38 6.02 -9.83
CA ILE A 76 14.03 4.84 -9.03
C ILE A 76 13.50 3.78 -10.00
N LYS A 77 13.95 2.54 -9.87
CA LYS A 77 13.57 1.40 -10.71
C LYS A 77 12.90 0.35 -9.82
N ILE A 78 11.62 0.11 -10.02
CA ILE A 78 10.87 -0.94 -9.33
C ILE A 78 10.69 -2.13 -10.29
N TYR A 79 11.14 -3.29 -9.86
CA TYR A 79 11.08 -4.58 -10.55
C TYR A 79 9.99 -5.42 -9.93
N ILE A 80 9.01 -5.79 -10.75
CA ILE A 80 7.82 -6.50 -10.30
C ILE A 80 7.69 -7.77 -11.12
N SER A 81 7.94 -8.91 -10.49
CA SER A 81 7.88 -10.22 -11.16
C SER A 81 6.43 -10.63 -11.37
N LEU A 82 5.99 -10.65 -12.63
CA LEU A 82 4.64 -11.00 -13.06
C LEU A 82 4.72 -11.94 -14.26
N ASN A 83 4.61 -13.23 -14.00
CA ASN A 83 4.72 -14.26 -15.03
C ASN A 83 3.63 -14.12 -16.10
N GLY A 84 4.05 -14.02 -17.36
CA GLY A 84 3.18 -13.89 -18.52
C GLY A 84 2.78 -12.46 -18.85
N VAL A 85 3.27 -11.44 -18.15
CA VAL A 85 2.90 -10.03 -18.39
C VAL A 85 3.28 -9.52 -19.78
N GLN A 86 4.32 -10.09 -20.39
CA GLN A 86 4.74 -9.83 -21.76
C GLN A 86 3.72 -10.24 -22.82
N LYS A 87 2.83 -11.19 -22.49
CA LYS A 87 1.76 -11.64 -23.40
C LYS A 87 0.57 -10.68 -23.39
N LEU A 88 0.50 -9.79 -22.41
CA LEU A 88 -0.59 -8.83 -22.31
C LEU A 88 -0.31 -7.60 -23.17
N PRO A 89 -1.36 -7.01 -23.75
CA PRO A 89 -1.22 -5.73 -24.41
C PRO A 89 -0.78 -4.67 -23.40
N PRO A 90 0.04 -3.69 -23.81
CA PRO A 90 0.53 -2.64 -22.93
C PRO A 90 -0.60 -1.76 -22.36
N GLU A 91 -1.80 -1.82 -22.93
CA GLU A 91 -3.02 -1.14 -22.45
C GLU A 91 -3.59 -1.74 -21.15
N ASN A 92 -3.36 -3.05 -20.93
CA ASN A 92 -3.80 -3.76 -19.75
C ASN A 92 -2.94 -3.47 -18.53
N VAL A 93 -1.69 -3.08 -18.76
CA VAL A 93 -0.78 -2.58 -17.73
C VAL A 93 -1.00 -1.07 -17.67
N GLN A 94 -1.58 -0.55 -16.62
CA GLN A 94 -1.80 0.89 -16.42
C GLN A 94 -0.95 1.34 -15.25
N VAL A 95 -0.27 2.47 -15.40
CA VAL A 95 0.51 3.08 -14.33
C VAL A 95 0.13 4.53 -14.26
N ASN A 96 -0.32 4.99 -13.10
CA ASN A 96 -0.48 6.40 -12.83
C ASN A 96 0.60 6.82 -11.83
N PHE A 97 1.30 7.89 -12.18
CA PHE A 97 2.30 8.50 -11.32
C PHE A 97 1.69 9.76 -10.71
N THR A 98 1.97 9.99 -9.43
CA THR A 98 1.70 11.26 -8.78
C THR A 98 3.01 11.87 -8.29
N GLU A 99 2.96 13.02 -7.64
CA GLU A 99 4.16 13.65 -7.11
C GLU A 99 4.87 12.79 -6.05
N ARG A 100 4.16 12.02 -5.24
CA ARG A 100 4.73 11.22 -4.11
C ARG A 100 4.14 9.82 -3.98
N SER A 101 3.40 9.36 -4.98
CA SER A 101 2.85 8.02 -5.05
C SER A 101 2.84 7.54 -6.48
N PHE A 102 2.67 6.23 -6.65
CA PHE A 102 2.30 5.68 -7.94
C PHE A 102 1.43 4.45 -7.74
N ASP A 103 0.56 4.21 -8.71
CA ASP A 103 -0.31 3.05 -8.79
C ASP A 103 -0.09 2.32 -10.10
N LEU A 104 0.03 1.00 -10.00
CA LEU A 104 0.15 0.06 -11.10
C LEU A 104 -1.06 -0.87 -11.04
N LEU A 105 -1.75 -0.99 -12.16
CA LEU A 105 -2.87 -1.89 -12.36
C LEU A 105 -2.61 -2.76 -13.58
N VAL A 106 -2.53 -4.07 -13.40
CA VAL A 106 -2.38 -5.04 -14.49
C VAL A 106 -3.65 -5.87 -14.59
N LYS A 107 -4.36 -5.74 -15.71
CA LYS A 107 -5.63 -6.42 -15.94
C LYS A 107 -5.44 -7.70 -16.74
N ASN A 108 -6.28 -8.69 -16.42
CA ASN A 108 -6.41 -9.94 -17.17
C ASN A 108 -5.10 -10.76 -17.30
N LEU A 109 -4.25 -10.75 -16.28
CA LEU A 109 -3.07 -11.61 -16.24
C LEU A 109 -3.45 -12.97 -15.65
N ASN A 110 -3.43 -14.03 -16.46
CA ASN A 110 -3.81 -15.38 -16.05
C ASN A 110 -5.22 -15.44 -15.40
N GLY A 111 -6.17 -14.65 -15.92
CA GLY A 111 -7.53 -14.54 -15.38
C GLY A 111 -7.64 -13.77 -14.06
N LYS A 112 -6.57 -13.08 -13.63
CA LYS A 112 -6.54 -12.28 -12.40
C LYS A 112 -6.17 -10.83 -12.72
N ASN A 113 -6.59 -9.94 -11.83
CA ASN A 113 -6.14 -8.55 -11.85
C ASN A 113 -5.07 -8.39 -10.79
N TYR A 114 -4.00 -7.66 -11.08
CA TYR A 114 -2.96 -7.36 -10.11
C TYR A 114 -2.90 -5.86 -9.89
N THR A 115 -2.82 -5.44 -8.63
CA THR A 115 -2.72 -4.03 -8.26
C THR A 115 -1.55 -3.81 -7.31
N MET A 116 -0.87 -2.68 -7.48
CA MET A 116 0.20 -2.24 -6.61
C MET A 116 0.09 -0.74 -6.43
N THR A 117 0.16 -0.28 -5.19
CA THR A 117 0.08 1.14 -4.87
C THR A 117 1.15 1.46 -3.85
N PHE A 118 2.01 2.41 -4.20
CA PHE A 118 2.97 2.98 -3.28
C PHE A 118 2.51 4.35 -2.83
N ASN A 119 2.14 4.45 -1.56
CA ASN A 119 1.84 5.72 -0.92
C ASN A 119 3.07 6.22 -0.16
N ASN A 120 3.22 7.54 -0.06
CA ASN A 120 4.28 8.19 0.73
C ASN A 120 5.69 7.75 0.33
N LEU A 121 6.02 7.88 -0.96
CA LEU A 121 7.40 7.79 -1.42
C LEU A 121 8.29 8.76 -0.63
N LEU A 122 9.54 8.35 -0.40
CA LEU A 122 10.47 9.11 0.43
C LEU A 122 10.62 10.57 -0.05
N LYS A 123 10.75 10.76 -1.36
CA LYS A 123 10.90 12.07 -2.01
C LYS A 123 9.97 12.18 -3.21
N PRO A 124 9.70 13.41 -3.69
CA PRO A 124 8.84 13.59 -4.86
C PRO A 124 9.50 13.12 -6.16
N ILE A 125 8.66 12.65 -7.09
CA ILE A 125 9.02 12.18 -8.43
C ILE A 125 8.38 13.07 -9.51
N SER A 126 8.97 13.07 -10.71
CA SER A 126 8.43 13.76 -11.89
C SER A 126 7.53 12.82 -12.67
N MET A 127 6.25 13.19 -12.82
CA MET A 127 5.26 12.38 -13.57
C MET A 127 5.64 12.26 -15.05
N GLU A 128 6.07 13.36 -15.67
CA GLU A 128 6.45 13.41 -17.10
C GLU A 128 7.71 12.60 -17.41
N GLY A 129 8.65 12.54 -16.47
CA GLY A 129 9.87 11.77 -16.64
C GLY A 129 9.74 10.30 -16.25
N SER A 130 8.62 9.92 -15.63
CA SER A 130 8.39 8.55 -15.17
C SER A 130 7.77 7.71 -16.29
N SER A 131 8.20 6.45 -16.40
CA SER A 131 7.75 5.57 -17.46
C SER A 131 7.71 4.11 -17.00
N ARG A 132 6.95 3.28 -17.71
CA ARG A 132 6.91 1.84 -17.48
C ARG A 132 7.51 1.09 -18.68
N LYS A 133 8.18 -0.02 -18.40
CA LYS A 133 8.69 -0.97 -19.40
C LYS A 133 8.22 -2.36 -19.02
N ILE A 134 7.63 -3.06 -19.97
CA ILE A 134 7.24 -4.46 -19.81
C ILE A 134 8.38 -5.30 -20.37
N LYS A 135 8.88 -6.24 -19.58
CA LYS A 135 9.89 -7.25 -19.96
C LYS A 135 9.27 -8.63 -19.83
N THR A 136 10.00 -9.66 -20.25
CA THR A 136 9.63 -11.07 -20.01
C THR A 136 9.42 -11.31 -18.52
N ASP A 137 8.20 -11.70 -18.16
CA ASP A 137 7.77 -12.03 -16.80
C ASP A 137 8.03 -10.95 -15.74
N THR A 138 8.31 -9.71 -16.15
CA THR A 138 8.68 -8.61 -15.24
C THR A 138 8.18 -7.27 -15.74
N VAL A 139 7.55 -6.49 -14.86
CA VAL A 139 7.24 -5.09 -15.09
C VAL A 139 8.30 -4.22 -14.42
N LEU A 140 8.93 -3.35 -15.19
CA LEU A 140 9.88 -2.35 -14.73
C LEU A 140 9.20 -0.98 -14.71
N VAL A 141 8.99 -0.44 -13.52
CA VAL A 141 8.49 0.92 -13.32
C VAL A 141 9.69 1.82 -13.05
N MET A 142 9.89 2.84 -13.88
CA MET A 142 10.95 3.83 -13.70
C MET A 142 10.33 5.15 -13.27
N CYS A 143 10.56 5.54 -12.03
CA CYS A 143 10.13 6.82 -11.51
C CYS A 143 11.30 7.82 -11.60
N ARG A 144 11.13 8.93 -12.31
CA ARG A 144 12.17 9.96 -12.38
C ARG A 144 12.17 10.76 -11.09
N LYS A 145 13.32 10.90 -10.45
CA LYS A 145 13.47 11.73 -9.25
C LYS A 145 13.31 13.20 -9.63
N LYS A 146 12.59 13.97 -8.80
CA LYS A 146 12.46 15.42 -8.99
C LYS A 146 13.74 16.17 -8.60
N ARG A 147 14.53 15.58 -7.71
CA ARG A 147 15.87 16.04 -7.30
C ARG A 147 16.84 14.87 -7.34
N ASP A 148 18.07 15.13 -7.77
CA ASP A 148 19.15 14.14 -7.84
C ASP A 148 19.66 13.84 -6.41
N GLU A 149 18.86 13.12 -5.65
CA GLU A 149 19.12 12.70 -4.27
C GLU A 149 19.11 11.18 -4.16
N LYS A 150 19.94 10.63 -3.26
CA LYS A 150 19.92 9.21 -2.91
C LYS A 150 18.77 8.93 -1.95
N TRP A 151 18.03 7.85 -2.19
CA TRP A 151 16.92 7.41 -1.36
C TRP A 151 17.37 6.26 -0.46
N ASP A 152 17.32 6.43 0.85
CA ASP A 152 17.72 5.36 1.77
C ASP A 152 16.67 4.23 1.84
N CYS A 153 15.41 4.58 1.58
CA CYS A 153 14.26 3.67 1.56
C CYS A 153 13.30 4.08 0.43
N LEU A 154 12.43 3.18 0.01
CA LEU A 154 11.47 3.48 -1.06
C LEU A 154 10.31 4.35 -0.54
N THR A 155 9.84 4.03 0.67
CA THR A 155 8.75 4.75 1.33
C THR A 155 9.19 5.34 2.67
N GLN A 156 8.46 6.35 3.14
CA GLN A 156 8.66 6.90 4.49
C GLN A 156 8.35 5.85 5.56
N VAL A 157 7.34 5.00 5.33
CA VAL A 157 6.94 3.93 6.27
C VAL A 157 8.07 2.92 6.47
N GLU A 158 8.79 2.53 5.42
CA GLU A 158 9.97 1.66 5.55
C GLU A 158 11.08 2.31 6.36
N LYS A 159 11.29 3.62 6.20
CA LYS A 159 12.28 4.36 6.97
C LYS A 159 11.90 4.36 8.46
N GLU A 160 10.66 4.67 8.80
CA GLU A 160 10.16 4.64 10.17
C GLU A 160 10.22 3.24 10.80
N SER A 161 9.92 2.20 10.01
CA SER A 161 10.01 0.81 10.48
C SER A 161 11.46 0.41 10.77
N LYS A 162 12.39 0.74 9.87
CA LYS A 162 13.83 0.48 10.06
C LYS A 162 14.43 1.29 11.20
N GLU A 163 13.98 2.52 11.41
CA GLU A 163 14.42 3.36 12.53
C GLU A 163 13.90 2.80 13.87
N LYS A 164 12.66 2.32 13.94
CA LYS A 164 12.12 1.62 15.12
C LYS A 164 12.85 0.31 15.41
N GLU A 165 13.18 -0.45 14.37
CA GLU A 165 13.89 -1.73 14.51
C GLU A 165 15.36 -1.53 14.91
N LYS A 166 16.04 -0.54 14.32
CA LYS A 166 17.38 -0.12 14.77
C LYS A 166 17.37 0.41 16.19
N ALA A 167 16.40 1.25 16.57
CA ALA A 167 16.27 1.73 17.94
C ALA A 167 15.98 0.59 18.95
N ALA A 168 15.35 -0.51 18.52
CA ALA A 168 15.16 -1.69 19.35
C ALA A 168 16.43 -2.54 19.51
N TYR A 169 17.37 -2.45 18.56
CA TYR A 169 18.63 -3.21 18.56
C TYR A 169 19.82 -2.40 19.11
N ASP A 170 19.78 -1.07 19.01
CA ASP A 170 20.83 -0.13 19.41
C ASP A 170 20.71 0.32 20.88
N THR A 171 19.86 -0.33 21.67
CA THR A 171 19.97 -0.26 23.13
C THR A 171 21.31 -0.89 23.50
N SER A 172 22.25 -0.06 23.94
CA SER A 172 23.70 -0.30 23.98
C SER A 172 24.18 -1.35 24.99
N ASP A 173 23.27 -2.25 25.40
CA ASP A 173 23.54 -3.37 26.28
C ASP A 173 22.76 -4.59 25.77
N PRO A 174 23.43 -5.66 25.29
CA PRO A 174 22.78 -6.89 24.81
C PRO A 174 21.80 -7.50 25.82
N SER A 175 22.00 -7.22 27.12
CA SER A 175 21.12 -7.64 28.20
C SER A 175 19.81 -6.85 28.27
N GLU A 176 19.83 -5.53 28.04
CA GLU A 176 18.65 -4.67 28.02
C GLU A 176 17.83 -4.82 26.74
N GLY A 177 18.49 -4.98 25.59
CA GLY A 177 17.83 -5.25 24.31
C GLY A 177 16.98 -6.51 24.37
N LEU A 178 17.55 -7.60 24.93
CA LEU A 178 16.86 -8.85 25.18
C LEU A 178 15.69 -8.68 26.17
N MET A 179 15.88 -7.91 27.24
CA MET A 179 14.83 -7.66 28.25
C MET A 179 13.67 -6.83 27.68
N SER A 180 13.94 -5.86 26.80
CA SER A 180 12.90 -5.09 26.11
C SER A 180 12.10 -5.96 25.12
N LEU A 181 12.77 -6.86 24.40
CA LEU A 181 12.15 -7.81 23.47
C LEU A 181 11.27 -8.80 24.23
N LEU A 182 11.77 -9.36 25.35
CA LEU A 182 11.01 -10.22 26.26
C LEU A 182 9.80 -9.51 26.84
N LYS A 183 9.95 -8.25 27.26
CA LYS A 183 8.84 -7.44 27.80
C LYS A 183 7.77 -7.14 26.74
N LYS A 184 8.18 -6.91 25.50
CA LYS A 184 7.26 -6.72 24.38
C LYS A 184 6.53 -8.03 24.03
N MET A 185 7.23 -9.16 24.03
CA MET A 185 6.60 -10.49 23.87
C MET A 185 5.67 -10.87 25.03
N TYR A 186 5.95 -10.44 26.25
CA TYR A 186 5.04 -10.60 27.40
C TYR A 186 3.78 -9.74 27.26
N ALA A 187 3.89 -8.54 26.70
CA ALA A 187 2.77 -7.63 26.50
C ALA A 187 1.87 -8.02 25.32
N GLU A 188 2.45 -8.55 24.24
CA GLU A 188 1.73 -8.98 23.03
C GLU A 188 1.33 -10.47 23.03
N GLY A 189 1.97 -11.31 23.86
CA GLY A 189 1.77 -12.75 23.90
C GLY A 189 0.56 -13.21 24.73
N ASP A 190 0.01 -14.37 24.36
CA ASP A 190 -1.02 -15.06 25.13
C ASP A 190 -0.49 -15.52 26.50
N ASP A 191 -1.41 -15.96 27.37
CA ASP A 191 -1.08 -16.35 28.74
C ASP A 191 -0.18 -17.60 28.85
N GLU A 192 -0.04 -18.39 27.78
CA GLU A 192 0.84 -19.57 27.73
C GLU A 192 2.31 -19.16 27.48
N MET A 193 2.53 -18.18 26.60
CA MET A 193 3.86 -17.60 26.36
C MET A 193 4.39 -16.89 27.62
N LYS A 194 3.53 -16.14 28.32
CA LYS A 194 3.87 -15.48 29.60
C LYS A 194 4.31 -16.46 30.68
N ARG A 195 3.61 -17.60 30.81
CA ARG A 195 3.98 -18.66 31.76
C ARG A 195 5.35 -19.26 31.44
N THR A 196 5.63 -19.48 30.16
CA THR A 196 6.90 -20.07 29.71
C THR A 196 8.07 -19.15 29.96
N ILE A 197 7.92 -17.84 29.68
CA ILE A 197 8.94 -16.83 29.97
C ILE A 197 9.17 -16.67 31.47
N ASN A 198 8.11 -16.60 32.28
CA ASN A 198 8.23 -16.55 33.75
C ASN A 198 8.92 -17.79 34.31
N LYS A 199 8.59 -18.98 33.80
CA LYS A 199 9.22 -20.23 34.20
C LYS A 199 10.72 -20.23 33.89
N ALA A 200 11.12 -19.78 32.69
CA ALA A 200 12.52 -19.68 32.30
C ALA A 200 13.29 -18.66 33.17
N TRP A 201 12.67 -17.53 33.52
CA TRP A 201 13.26 -16.53 34.43
C TRP A 201 13.48 -17.07 35.84
N VAL A 202 12.48 -17.75 36.40
CA VAL A 202 12.58 -18.38 37.72
C VAL A 202 13.63 -19.48 37.70
N GLU A 203 13.62 -20.35 36.69
CA GLU A 203 14.56 -21.47 36.59
C GLU A 203 16.00 -21.00 36.37
N SER A 204 16.20 -19.91 35.60
CA SER A 204 17.52 -19.30 35.42
C SER A 204 18.02 -18.64 36.71
N ARG A 205 17.15 -17.94 37.46
CA ARG A 205 17.51 -17.32 38.75
C ARG A 205 17.77 -18.37 39.84
N GLU A 206 17.02 -19.46 39.84
CA GLU A 206 17.24 -20.60 40.74
C GLU A 206 18.53 -21.37 40.40
N LYS A 207 18.88 -21.51 39.12
CA LYS A 207 20.16 -22.11 38.71
C LYS A 207 21.36 -21.22 39.03
N GLN A 208 21.21 -19.89 38.94
CA GLN A 208 22.22 -18.94 39.40
C GLN A 208 22.38 -18.98 40.93
N SER A 209 21.28 -19.15 41.67
CA SER A 209 21.28 -19.31 43.13
C SER A 209 21.86 -20.65 43.61
N LYS A 210 21.68 -21.73 42.84
CA LYS A 210 22.23 -23.07 43.14
C LYS A 210 23.66 -23.31 42.65
N GLY A 211 24.26 -22.37 41.94
CA GLY A 211 25.62 -22.46 41.41
C GLY A 211 26.74 -22.07 42.37
N ASP A 212 26.42 -21.68 43.60
CA ASP A 212 27.40 -21.23 44.59
C ASP A 212 27.27 -22.03 45.91
N LEU A 213 27.52 -23.34 45.80
CA LEU A 213 27.87 -24.19 46.94
C LEU A 213 29.18 -24.90 46.58
N PRO A 214 30.35 -24.39 47.02
CA PRO A 214 31.56 -25.20 47.04
C PRO A 214 31.39 -26.29 48.12
N MET A 215 31.25 -27.54 47.69
CA MET A 215 31.61 -28.69 48.53
C MET A 215 33.13 -28.81 48.50
N ASP A 216 33.79 -28.46 49.61
CA ASP A 216 34.83 -29.29 50.25
C ASP A 216 35.44 -28.54 51.46
N LEU A 217 35.00 -28.91 52.67
CA LEU A 217 35.81 -29.55 53.75
C LEU A 217 34.96 -29.78 55.00
#